data_AF-A0A7S0M9W9-F1
#
_entry.id   AF-A0A7S0M9W9-F1
#
_cell.length_a   1.000
_cell.length_b   1.000
_cell.length_c   1.000
_cell.angle_alpha   90.00
_cell.angle_beta   90.00
_cell.angle_gamma   90.00
#
_symmetry.space_group_name_H-M   'P 1'
#
loop_
_entity.id
_entity.type
_entity.pdbx_description
1 polymer ?
#
loop_
_entity_poly.entity_id
_entity_poly.type
_entity_poly.pdbx_seq_one_letter_code
_entity_poly.pdbx_strand_id
1 'polypeptide(L)'
;STADGAPTTLKRSGSDFSATIFARLLNAARVTMWKNTDGVFTADPRRVPEAFTIASLKYDEAMELAYFGAQVLHPSAMVPCIDANIPVYVRNIFNPAFEGTVIQGRSRTLAEGDAL
;
A
#
# COMPACT_ATOMS: atom_id res chain seq x y z
N SER A 1 17.32 -13.01 -9.26
CA SER A 1 17.83 -13.92 -10.30
C SER A 1 17.40 -15.34 -9.97
N THR A 2 17.58 -16.30 -10.89
CA THR A 2 17.59 -17.72 -10.51
C THR A 2 18.85 -18.03 -9.68
N ALA A 3 18.93 -19.23 -9.09
CA ALA A 3 20.14 -19.67 -8.38
C ALA A 3 21.39 -19.63 -9.27
N ASP A 4 21.23 -19.87 -10.58
CA ASP A 4 22.31 -19.83 -11.58
C ASP A 4 22.64 -18.42 -12.10
N GLY A 5 22.05 -17.37 -11.52
CA GLY A 5 22.35 -15.99 -11.88
C GLY A 5 21.56 -15.44 -13.07
N ALA A 6 20.62 -16.19 -13.65
CA ALA A 6 19.81 -15.68 -14.75
C ALA A 6 18.90 -14.52 -14.27
N PRO A 7 18.81 -13.39 -15.01
CA PRO A 7 17.88 -12.31 -14.69
C PRO A 7 16.43 -12.80 -14.64
N THR A 8 15.64 -12.26 -13.71
CA THR A 8 14.21 -12.55 -13.58
C THR A 8 13.46 -11.30 -13.14
N THR A 9 12.14 -11.27 -13.32
CA THR A 9 11.29 -10.17 -12.90
C THR A 9 10.35 -10.62 -11.78
N LEU A 10 9.93 -9.66 -10.96
CA LEU A 10 8.93 -9.88 -9.90
C LEU A 10 7.48 -9.81 -10.42
N LYS A 11 7.29 -9.81 -11.75
CA LYS A 11 5.99 -9.74 -12.43
C LYS A 11 5.20 -8.46 -12.05
N ARG A 12 3.87 -8.58 -11.99
CA ARG A 12 2.94 -7.46 -11.75
C ARG A 12 3.30 -6.74 -10.45
N SER A 13 3.36 -5.41 -10.51
CA SER A 13 3.77 -4.55 -9.38
C SER A 13 5.16 -4.87 -8.83
N GLY A 14 6.08 -5.36 -9.67
CA GLY A 14 7.43 -5.73 -9.27
C GLY A 14 8.27 -4.59 -8.66
N SER A 15 8.03 -3.33 -9.06
CA SER A 15 8.68 -2.18 -8.44
C SER A 15 8.16 -1.92 -7.03
N ASP A 16 6.83 -1.96 -6.83
CA ASP A 16 6.23 -1.82 -5.51
C ASP A 16 6.70 -2.97 -4.59
N PHE A 17 6.76 -4.19 -5.12
CA PHE A 17 7.23 -5.34 -4.35
C PHE A 17 8.73 -5.28 -4.02
N SER A 18 9.56 -4.82 -4.96
CA SER A 18 10.98 -4.53 -4.68
C SER A 18 11.12 -3.53 -3.54
N ALA A 19 10.34 -2.45 -3.56
CA ALA A 19 10.41 -1.41 -2.54
C ALA A 19 10.05 -1.94 -1.14
N THR A 20 9.02 -2.78 -1.01
CA THR A 20 8.63 -3.36 0.28
C THR A 20 9.63 -4.42 0.76
N ILE A 21 10.21 -5.21 -0.14
CA ILE A 21 11.31 -6.14 0.19
C ILE A 21 12.49 -5.35 0.78
N PHE A 22 12.94 -4.29 0.11
CA PHE A 22 14.05 -3.47 0.62
C PHE A 22 13.71 -2.81 1.94
N ALA A 23 12.50 -2.28 2.10
CA ALA A 23 12.06 -1.69 3.35
C ALA A 23 12.15 -2.68 4.51
N ARG A 24 11.71 -3.92 4.30
CA ARG A 24 11.82 -4.98 5.29
C ARG A 24 13.29 -5.31 5.60
N LEU A 25 14.11 -5.54 4.59
CA LEU A 25 15.52 -5.89 4.78
C LEU A 25 16.33 -4.80 5.49
N LEU A 26 15.96 -3.54 5.29
CA LEU A 26 16.65 -2.38 5.87
C LEU A 26 16.01 -1.91 7.19
N ASN A 27 14.96 -2.57 7.70
CA ASN A 27 14.16 -2.11 8.83
C ASN A 27 13.74 -0.63 8.68
N ALA A 28 13.27 -0.28 7.48
CA ALA A 28 12.90 1.09 7.16
C ALA A 28 11.73 1.56 8.05
N ALA A 29 11.79 2.82 8.47
CA ALA A 29 10.72 3.43 9.25
C ALA A 29 9.40 3.58 8.46
N ARG A 30 9.48 3.63 7.12
CA ARG A 30 8.34 3.73 6.20
C ARG A 30 8.74 3.46 4.75
N VAL A 31 7.75 3.24 3.89
CA VAL A 31 7.88 3.23 2.43
C VAL A 31 7.01 4.33 1.84
N THR A 32 7.51 5.05 0.83
CA THR A 32 6.70 6.00 0.06
C THR A 32 6.52 5.49 -1.36
N MET A 33 5.28 5.19 -1.70
CA MET A 33 4.82 4.87 -3.05
C MET A 33 4.44 6.17 -3.76
N TRP A 34 5.36 6.65 -4.59
CA TRP A 34 5.13 7.81 -5.45
C TRP A 34 4.30 7.40 -6.67
N LYS A 35 3.07 7.91 -6.74
CA LYS A 35 2.07 7.62 -7.78
C LYS A 35 1.67 8.92 -8.49
N ASN A 36 0.73 8.82 -9.43
CA ASN A 36 0.14 9.94 -10.16
C ASN A 36 -1.23 10.36 -9.59
N THR A 37 -1.47 10.10 -8.30
CA THR A 37 -2.74 10.36 -7.62
C THR A 37 -2.47 10.87 -6.20
N ASP A 38 -3.37 11.71 -5.71
CA ASP A 38 -3.35 12.30 -4.36
C ASP A 38 -3.79 11.29 -3.30
N GLY A 39 -3.09 10.16 -3.21
CA GLY A 39 -3.38 9.10 -2.24
C GLY A 39 -4.39 8.05 -2.73
N VAL A 40 -5.07 7.42 -1.78
CA VAL A 40 -6.15 6.45 -2.01
C VAL A 40 -7.48 7.18 -1.85
N PHE A 41 -8.36 7.04 -2.84
CA PHE A 41 -9.69 7.65 -2.83
C PHE A 41 -10.74 6.67 -2.31
N THR A 42 -11.85 7.18 -1.77
CA THR A 42 -13.01 6.38 -1.33
C THR A 42 -13.68 5.56 -2.43
N ALA A 43 -13.55 6.00 -3.68
CA ALA A 43 -13.96 5.29 -4.89
C ALA A 43 -13.10 5.78 -6.08
N ASP A 44 -13.24 5.19 -7.27
CA ASP A 44 -12.56 5.73 -8.46
C ASP A 44 -13.14 7.13 -8.80
N PRO A 45 -12.35 8.21 -8.67
CA PRO A 45 -12.84 9.57 -8.89
C PRO A 45 -13.25 9.83 -10.35
N ARG A 46 -12.84 8.98 -11.29
CA ARG A 46 -13.29 9.03 -12.69
C ARG A 46 -14.73 8.56 -12.88
N ARG A 47 -15.27 7.83 -11.90
CA ARG A 47 -16.63 7.26 -11.92
C ARG A 47 -17.54 7.90 -10.85
N VAL A 48 -16.95 8.31 -9.73
CA VAL A 48 -17.64 8.95 -8.60
C VAL A 48 -16.98 10.30 -8.35
N PRO A 49 -17.50 11.40 -8.93
CA PRO A 49 -16.91 12.73 -8.81
C PRO A 49 -16.78 13.24 -7.36
N GLU A 50 -17.63 12.75 -6.46
CA GLU A 50 -17.64 13.08 -5.03
C GLU A 50 -16.60 12.28 -4.22
N ALA A 51 -15.85 11.37 -4.87
CA ALA A 51 -14.80 10.62 -4.20
C ALA A 51 -13.71 11.57 -3.67
N PHE A 52 -13.23 11.30 -2.46
CA PHE A 52 -12.23 12.11 -1.79
C PHE A 52 -11.09 11.23 -1.27
N THR A 53 -9.94 11.85 -1.05
CA THR A 53 -8.77 11.16 -0.51
C THR A 53 -8.99 10.75 0.95
N ILE A 54 -8.62 9.51 1.27
CA ILE A 54 -8.59 8.99 2.62
C ILE A 54 -7.22 9.29 3.24
N ALA A 55 -7.19 9.97 4.39
CA ALA A 55 -5.93 10.35 5.04
C ALA A 55 -5.16 9.13 5.60
N SER A 56 -5.88 8.16 6.18
CA SER A 56 -5.26 6.94 6.72
C SER A 56 -6.17 5.72 6.59
N LEU A 57 -5.55 4.57 6.35
CA LEU A 57 -6.19 3.26 6.23
C LEU A 57 -5.39 2.20 6.98
N LYS A 58 -6.08 1.14 7.42
CA LYS A 58 -5.44 -0.14 7.76
C LYS A 58 -5.11 -0.90 6.48
N TYR A 59 -4.20 -1.87 6.60
CA TYR A 59 -3.80 -2.69 5.46
C TYR A 59 -4.99 -3.43 4.85
N ASP A 60 -5.81 -4.07 5.69
CA ASP A 60 -7.01 -4.80 5.28
C ASP A 60 -8.03 -3.88 4.59
N GLU A 61 -8.31 -2.69 5.13
CA GLU A 61 -9.19 -1.70 4.48
C GLU A 61 -8.66 -1.30 3.08
N ALA A 62 -7.35 -1.05 2.97
CA ALA A 62 -6.72 -0.73 1.69
C ALA A 62 -6.76 -1.91 0.70
N MET A 63 -6.69 -3.15 1.18
CA MET A 63 -6.81 -4.34 0.33
C MET A 63 -8.22 -4.49 -0.23
N GLU A 64 -9.24 -4.24 0.58
CA GLU A 64 -10.64 -4.28 0.14
C GLU A 64 -10.91 -3.21 -0.93
N LEU A 65 -10.44 -1.97 -0.71
CA LEU A 65 -10.55 -0.91 -1.71
C LEU A 65 -9.85 -1.29 -3.03
N ALA A 66 -8.65 -1.88 -2.94
CA ALA A 66 -7.93 -2.35 -4.12
C ALA A 66 -8.67 -3.48 -4.85
N TYR A 67 -9.32 -4.38 -4.11
CA TYR A 67 -10.14 -5.46 -4.65
C TYR A 67 -11.34 -4.92 -5.45
N PHE A 68 -12.01 -3.88 -4.94
CA PHE A 68 -13.15 -3.24 -5.61
C PHE A 68 -12.78 -2.24 -6.72
N GLY A 69 -11.50 -2.17 -7.11
CA GLY A 69 -11.06 -1.43 -8.29
C GLY A 69 -10.42 -0.07 -8.03
N ALA A 70 -10.23 0.33 -6.77
CA ALA A 70 -9.37 1.47 -6.42
C ALA A 70 -7.88 1.04 -6.47
N GLN A 71 -7.41 0.68 -7.67
CA GLN A 71 -6.08 0.08 -7.89
C GLN A 71 -4.93 1.10 -7.70
N VAL A 72 -4.64 1.44 -6.45
CA VAL A 72 -3.48 2.25 -6.08
C VAL A 72 -2.32 1.38 -5.60
N LEU A 73 -2.62 0.26 -4.93
CA LEU A 73 -1.64 -0.71 -4.43
C LEU A 73 -2.11 -2.14 -4.70
N HIS A 74 -1.17 -2.99 -5.11
CA HIS A 74 -1.46 -4.42 -5.29
C HIS A 74 -1.20 -5.18 -3.98
N PRO A 75 -2.15 -6.00 -3.48
CA PRO A 75 -2.00 -6.68 -2.19
C PRO A 75 -0.72 -7.49 -2.03
N SER A 76 -0.37 -8.29 -3.05
CA SER A 76 0.82 -9.14 -3.00
C SER A 76 2.12 -8.35 -2.85
N ALA A 77 2.16 -7.10 -3.32
CA ALA A 77 3.36 -6.27 -3.21
C ALA A 77 3.51 -5.68 -1.80
N MET A 78 2.46 -5.63 -0.98
CA MET A 78 2.49 -5.02 0.36
C MET A 78 2.90 -6.01 1.47
N VAL A 79 2.89 -7.32 1.20
CA VAL A 79 3.14 -8.38 2.19
C VAL A 79 4.36 -8.12 3.08
N PRO A 80 5.55 -7.74 2.55
CA PRO A 80 6.72 -7.50 3.40
C PRO A 80 6.53 -6.36 4.42
N CYS A 81 5.79 -5.31 4.05
CA CYS A 81 5.49 -4.20 4.95
C CYS A 81 4.39 -4.56 5.95
N ILE A 82 3.40 -5.37 5.54
CA ILE A 82 2.34 -5.87 6.42
C ILE A 82 2.96 -6.71 7.55
N ASP A 83 3.79 -7.69 7.20
CA ASP A 83 4.40 -8.63 8.15
C ASP A 83 5.36 -7.95 9.13
N ALA A 84 5.95 -6.83 8.70
CA ALA A 84 6.89 -6.04 9.48
C ALA A 84 6.28 -4.83 10.18
N ASN A 85 4.97 -4.62 10.01
CA ASN A 85 4.24 -3.43 10.45
C ASN A 85 4.92 -2.11 10.03
N ILE A 86 5.49 -2.06 8.82
CA ILE A 86 6.11 -0.85 8.25
C ILE A 86 5.01 -0.02 7.58
N PRO A 87 4.83 1.27 7.91
CA PRO A 87 3.85 2.13 7.25
C PRO A 87 4.16 2.38 5.77
N VAL A 88 3.13 2.40 4.92
CA VAL A 88 3.20 2.75 3.50
C VAL A 88 2.49 4.07 3.24
N TYR A 89 3.20 5.03 2.65
CA TYR A 89 2.68 6.32 2.24
C TYR A 89 2.39 6.31 0.74
N VAL A 90 1.18 6.63 0.32
CA VAL A 90 0.85 6.87 -1.09
C VAL A 90 0.85 8.38 -1.33
N ARG A 91 1.74 8.86 -2.21
CA ARG A 91 1.90 10.29 -2.50
C ARG A 91 1.90 10.58 -3.99
N ASN A 92 1.57 11.81 -4.36
CA ASN A 92 1.52 12.24 -5.76
C ASN A 92 2.83 12.91 -6.20
N ILE A 93 3.44 12.40 -7.28
CA ILE A 93 4.62 13.02 -7.91
C ILE A 93 4.31 14.42 -8.45
N PHE A 94 3.08 14.63 -8.92
CA PHE A 94 2.65 15.91 -9.52
C PHE A 94 2.12 16.91 -8.50
N ASN A 95 1.89 16.49 -7.25
CA ASN A 95 1.43 17.32 -6.15
C ASN A 95 2.14 16.95 -4.83
N PRO A 96 3.46 17.17 -4.74
CA PRO A 96 4.28 16.70 -3.63
C PRO A 96 4.02 17.42 -2.30
N ALA A 97 3.29 18.54 -2.32
CA ALA A 97 2.88 19.25 -1.11
C ALA A 97 1.69 18.56 -0.41
N PHE A 98 0.90 17.79 -1.15
CA PHE A 98 -0.21 17.04 -0.58
C PHE A 98 0.31 15.86 0.26
N GLU A 99 -0.33 15.63 1.42
CA GLU A 99 0.15 14.62 2.37
C GLU A 99 -0.06 13.19 1.85
N GLY A 100 -1.16 12.97 1.13
CA GLY A 100 -1.52 11.68 0.56
C GLY A 100 -2.24 10.78 1.56
N THR A 101 -1.98 9.47 1.48
CA THR A 101 -2.61 8.46 2.36
C THR A 101 -1.55 7.67 3.10
N VAL A 102 -1.76 7.43 4.39
CA VAL A 102 -0.91 6.54 5.20
C VAL A 102 -1.63 5.22 5.47
N ILE A 103 -0.99 4.11 5.08
CA ILE A 103 -1.50 2.75 5.28
C ILE A 103 -0.65 2.04 6.32
N GLN A 104 -1.25 1.62 7.43
CA GLN A 104 -0.52 1.01 8.55
C GLN A 104 -1.40 0.19 9.47
N GLY A 105 -0.83 -0.89 10.02
CA GLY A 105 -1.51 -1.80 10.94
C GLY A 105 -2.62 -2.62 10.28
N ARG A 106 -3.25 -3.49 11.08
CA ARG A 106 -4.45 -4.24 10.71
C ARG A 106 -5.63 -3.81 11.60
N SER A 107 -6.85 -3.97 11.11
CA SER A 107 -8.04 -3.83 11.95
C SER A 107 -8.08 -4.90 13.03
N ARG A 108 -8.71 -4.58 14.17
CA ARG A 108 -9.00 -5.54 15.23
C ARG A 108 -10.10 -6.48 14.76
N THR A 109 -9.93 -7.79 14.96
CA THR A 109 -11.00 -8.75 14.67
C THR A 109 -11.92 -8.87 15.88
N LEU A 110 -13.23 -9.06 15.67
CA LEU A 110 -14.22 -9.16 16.75
C LEU A 110 -13.88 -10.25 17.79
N ALA A 111 -13.21 -11.34 17.39
CA ALA A 111 -12.76 -12.40 18.30
C ALA A 111 -11.69 -11.98 19.32
N GLU A 112 -10.93 -10.91 19.04
CA GLU A 112 -9.93 -10.35 19.98
C GLU A 112 -10.56 -9.33 20.95
N GLY A 113 -11.87 -9.07 20.80
CA GLY A 113 -12.68 -8.13 21.58
C GLY A 113 -13.09 -8.61 22.97
N ASP A 114 -13.28 -9.92 23.12
CA ASP A 114 -13.96 -10.53 24.26
C ASP A 114 -13.01 -11.06 25.35
N ALA A 115 -11.72 -10.74 25.26
CA ALA A 115 -10.73 -11.02 26.29
C ALA A 115 -10.44 -9.74 27.10
N LEU A 116 -11.43 -9.24 27.84
CA LEU A 116 -11.30 -8.25 28.91
C LEU A 116 -12.12 -8.68 30.11
#